data_AF-A8UX53-F1
#
_entry.id   AF-A8UX53-F1
#
_cell.length_a   1.000
_cell.length_b   1.000
_cell.length_c   1.000
_cell.angle_alpha   90.00
_cell.angle_beta   90.00
_cell.angle_gamma   90.00
#
_symmetry.space_group_name_H-M   'P 1'
#
loop_
_entity.id
_entity.type
_entity.pdbx_description
1 polymer ?
#
loop_
_entity_poly.entity_id
_entity_poly.type
_entity_poly.pdbx_seq_one_letter_code
_entity_poly.pdbx_strand_id
1 'polypeptide(L)'
;MKYEYDVALSFAGEQREYVREVAKALKDYYNLKVFFDEFEESKLWGKNLYDYLYDIYSKKARYVIIFVSGAYSKKVWTNHERKAAQERALKEKREYILPVKFDDTEIPGLPKTIAYLDARKLSPLDIAKRFAEKYGIAEVNRWWGRWERESYSDAVYGHLFIHKVTENGFFFNLSVVHGAHIGELTNEFAEYIDKGRAIFRKKSCSIDFIKIGDVLRLQESNCNDYHGLRAYFNGIYKLQKDFFFIFDYVTDRVLTQLYLKLGRKFENYKKCFSDYREEKDGKKVIIYGEVPGMRGIYAGLLIIDVDNVRGAYTDADGIAHWFATDNICDEKIVEWANAYKLKLEKT
;
A
#
# COMPACT_ATOMS: atom_id res chain seq x y z
N MET A 1 1.35 8.12 -24.44
CA MET A 1 2.38 8.98 -23.80
C MET A 1 2.60 8.49 -22.38
N LYS A 2 3.85 8.32 -21.95
CA LYS A 2 4.21 7.92 -20.58
C LYS A 2 4.58 9.19 -19.81
N TYR A 3 3.80 9.53 -18.78
CA TYR A 3 4.08 10.67 -17.92
C TYR A 3 5.29 10.39 -17.03
N GLU A 4 6.10 11.41 -16.73
CA GLU A 4 7.24 11.30 -15.79
C GLU A 4 6.73 11.27 -14.35
N TYR A 5 5.67 12.03 -14.08
CA TYR A 5 5.01 12.14 -12.78
C TYR A 5 3.55 11.72 -12.88
N ASP A 6 3.09 10.98 -11.89
CA ASP A 6 1.69 10.66 -11.69
C ASP A 6 0.91 11.91 -11.25
N VAL A 7 1.56 12.77 -10.47
CA VAL A 7 0.98 14.02 -9.97
C VAL A 7 2.06 15.06 -9.72
N ALA A 8 1.75 16.32 -10.04
CA ALA A 8 2.56 17.46 -9.65
C ALA A 8 1.78 18.38 -8.70
N LEU A 9 2.47 18.90 -7.70
CA LEU A 9 1.88 19.75 -6.67
C LEU A 9 2.23 21.21 -6.97
N SER A 10 1.22 22.07 -7.09
CA SER A 10 1.38 23.50 -7.31
C SER A 10 0.83 24.29 -6.13
N PHE A 11 1.66 25.11 -5.50
CA PHE A 11 1.36 25.77 -4.23
C PHE A 11 2.20 27.03 -4.04
N ALA A 12 1.77 27.92 -3.15
CA ALA A 12 2.59 29.04 -2.69
C ALA A 12 3.41 28.61 -1.47
N GLY A 13 4.59 29.21 -1.29
CA GLY A 13 5.53 28.82 -0.24
C GLY A 13 4.95 28.80 1.18
N GLU A 14 3.91 29.58 1.45
CA GLU A 14 3.18 29.61 2.71
C GLU A 14 2.47 28.30 3.05
N GLN A 15 2.09 27.49 2.05
CA GLN A 15 1.44 26.19 2.25
C GLN A 15 2.45 25.02 2.27
N ARG A 16 3.76 25.31 2.19
CA ARG A 16 4.82 24.32 1.98
C ARG A 16 4.81 23.17 2.98
N GLU A 17 4.60 23.45 4.26
CA GLU A 17 4.57 22.40 5.29
C GLU A 17 3.44 21.40 5.07
N TYR A 18 2.22 21.89 4.81
CA TYR A 18 1.07 21.05 4.49
C TYR A 18 1.31 20.23 3.22
N VAL A 19 1.79 20.88 2.15
CA VAL A 19 2.01 20.23 0.85
C VAL A 19 3.14 19.20 0.91
N ARG A 20 4.17 19.44 1.72
CA ARG A 20 5.24 18.46 1.97
C ARG A 20 4.68 17.17 2.56
N GLU A 21 3.76 17.25 3.52
CA GLU A 21 3.15 16.06 4.11
C GLU A 21 2.22 15.34 3.12
N VAL A 22 1.53 16.06 2.22
CA VAL A 22 0.82 15.45 1.08
C VAL A 22 1.80 14.74 0.14
N ALA A 23 2.91 15.39 -0.21
CA ALA A 23 3.91 14.87 -1.14
C ALA A 23 4.57 13.59 -0.62
N LYS A 24 4.97 13.59 0.65
CA LYS A 24 5.47 12.41 1.35
C LYS A 24 4.41 11.31 1.37
N ALA A 25 3.16 11.62 1.74
CA ALA A 25 2.12 10.61 1.78
C ALA A 25 1.87 9.94 0.41
N LEU A 26 1.80 10.73 -0.67
CA LEU A 26 1.63 10.24 -2.03
C LEU A 26 2.82 9.37 -2.50
N LYS A 27 4.04 9.81 -2.20
CA LYS A 27 5.27 9.09 -2.56
C LYS A 27 5.46 7.82 -1.73
N ASP A 28 5.35 7.94 -0.42
CA ASP A 28 5.78 6.91 0.53
C ASP A 28 4.69 5.86 0.79
N TYR A 29 3.39 6.23 0.73
CA TYR A 29 2.27 5.32 1.04
C TYR A 29 1.52 4.80 -0.19
N TYR A 30 1.62 5.51 -1.32
CA TYR A 30 0.94 5.12 -2.55
C TYR A 30 1.91 4.82 -3.69
N ASN A 31 3.22 4.96 -3.44
CA ASN A 31 4.29 4.74 -4.42
C ASN A 31 4.06 5.49 -5.74
N LEU A 32 3.47 6.68 -5.65
CA LEU A 32 3.23 7.55 -6.79
C LEU A 32 4.48 8.38 -7.10
N LYS A 33 4.72 8.63 -8.39
CA LYS A 33 5.74 9.58 -8.85
C LYS A 33 5.23 10.99 -8.68
N VAL A 34 5.62 11.62 -7.58
CA VAL A 34 5.18 12.97 -7.21
C VAL A 34 6.25 13.99 -7.60
N PHE A 35 5.86 15.02 -8.35
CA PHE A 35 6.69 16.22 -8.48
C PHE A 35 6.42 17.16 -7.31
N PHE A 36 7.48 17.39 -6.51
CA PHE A 36 7.55 18.35 -5.41
C PHE A 36 8.96 18.96 -5.45
N ASP A 37 9.07 20.29 -5.38
CA ASP A 37 10.31 21.02 -5.64
C ASP A 37 11.48 20.58 -4.73
N GLU A 38 11.22 20.33 -3.45
CA GLU A 38 12.25 19.85 -2.49
C GLU A 38 12.76 18.44 -2.81
N PHE A 39 11.98 17.59 -3.50
CA PHE A 39 12.46 16.28 -3.93
C PHE A 39 13.42 16.36 -5.11
N GLU A 40 13.51 17.53 -5.75
CA GLU A 40 14.14 17.72 -7.05
C GLU A 40 15.18 18.86 -7.05
N GLU A 41 15.66 19.29 -5.88
CA GLU A 41 16.59 20.43 -5.73
C GLU A 41 17.81 20.33 -6.65
N SER A 42 18.42 19.14 -6.74
CA SER A 42 19.57 18.89 -7.62
C SER A 42 19.23 19.01 -9.10
N LYS A 43 18.01 18.61 -9.51
CA LYS A 43 17.54 18.74 -10.90
C LYS A 43 17.10 20.17 -11.23
N LEU A 44 16.72 20.96 -10.23
CA LEU A 44 16.28 22.35 -10.38
C LEU A 44 17.44 23.34 -10.36
N TRP A 45 18.57 22.97 -9.75
CA TRP A 45 19.73 23.84 -9.64
C TRP A 45 20.24 24.29 -11.02
N GLY A 46 20.26 25.61 -11.24
CA GLY A 46 20.76 26.23 -12.48
C GLY A 46 19.76 26.27 -13.63
N LYS A 47 18.54 25.75 -13.45
CA LYS A 47 17.48 25.84 -14.46
C LYS A 47 16.67 27.12 -14.31
N ASN A 48 16.13 27.60 -15.43
CA ASN A 48 15.02 28.54 -15.39
C ASN A 48 13.79 27.82 -14.80
N LEU A 49 13.46 28.17 -13.56
CA LEU A 49 12.40 27.52 -12.80
C LEU A 49 11.04 27.63 -13.51
N TYR A 50 10.76 28.76 -14.16
CA TYR A 50 9.50 29.01 -14.84
C TYR A 50 9.29 28.08 -16.04
N ASP A 51 10.29 27.95 -16.91
CA ASP A 51 10.20 27.07 -18.09
C ASP A 51 10.11 25.60 -17.69
N TYR A 52 10.82 25.22 -16.62
CA TYR A 52 10.83 23.86 -16.13
C TYR A 52 9.51 23.45 -15.48
N LEU A 53 8.96 24.29 -14.60
CA LEU A 53 7.63 24.08 -14.00
C LEU A 53 6.54 24.03 -15.08
N TYR A 54 6.64 24.91 -16.08
CA TYR A 54 5.71 24.89 -17.21
C TYR A 54 5.74 23.55 -17.96
N ASP A 55 6.92 23.01 -18.26
CA ASP A 55 7.03 21.72 -18.95
C ASP A 55 6.47 20.57 -18.11
N ILE A 56 6.64 20.63 -16.78
CA ILE A 56 6.07 19.63 -15.87
C ILE A 56 4.54 19.68 -15.88
N TYR A 57 3.98 20.85 -15.57
CA TYR A 57 2.54 21.07 -15.47
C TYR A 57 1.83 21.05 -16.82
N SER A 58 2.54 21.06 -17.93
CA SER A 58 1.92 20.87 -19.25
C SER A 58 2.09 19.42 -19.70
N LYS A 59 3.32 18.89 -19.78
CA LYS A 59 3.62 17.66 -20.53
C LYS A 59 3.98 16.45 -19.68
N LYS A 60 4.57 16.65 -18.49
CA LYS A 60 5.22 15.54 -17.76
C LYS A 60 4.38 14.97 -16.63
N ALA A 61 3.44 15.74 -16.08
CA ALA A 61 2.54 15.27 -15.03
C ALA A 61 1.21 14.77 -15.61
N ARG A 62 0.69 13.66 -15.09
CA ARG A 62 -0.64 13.14 -15.46
C ARG A 62 -1.79 13.93 -14.82
N TYR A 63 -1.60 14.42 -13.60
CA TYR A 63 -2.52 15.30 -12.88
C TYR A 63 -1.75 16.44 -12.21
N VAL A 64 -2.43 17.56 -11.96
CA VAL A 64 -1.90 18.66 -11.15
C VAL A 64 -2.86 18.98 -10.03
N ILE A 65 -2.38 18.89 -8.80
CA ILE A 65 -3.09 19.38 -7.62
C ILE A 65 -2.70 20.84 -7.43
N ILE A 66 -3.68 21.74 -7.49
CA ILE A 66 -3.47 23.16 -7.23
C ILE A 66 -3.97 23.48 -5.82
N PHE A 67 -3.04 23.86 -4.95
CA PHE A 67 -3.32 24.33 -3.60
C PHE A 67 -3.62 25.83 -3.64
N VAL A 68 -4.91 26.14 -3.78
CA VAL A 68 -5.45 27.49 -3.93
C VAL A 68 -5.41 28.23 -2.60
N SER A 69 -4.77 29.40 -2.61
CA SER A 69 -4.77 30.38 -1.53
C SER A 69 -4.66 31.80 -2.09
N GLY A 70 -4.91 32.81 -1.26
CA GLY A 70 -4.68 34.21 -1.61
C GLY A 70 -3.21 34.49 -1.99
N ALA A 71 -2.26 33.80 -1.35
CA ALA A 71 -0.84 33.90 -1.67
C ALA A 71 -0.53 33.26 -3.04
N TYR A 72 -1.11 32.10 -3.33
CA TYR A 72 -0.99 31.43 -4.62
C TYR A 72 -1.48 32.31 -5.77
N SER A 73 -2.66 32.91 -5.62
CA SER A 73 -3.22 33.82 -6.63
C SER A 73 -2.33 35.04 -6.90
N LYS A 74 -1.66 35.58 -5.87
CA LYS A 74 -0.84 36.80 -5.97
C LYS A 74 0.62 36.59 -6.38
N LYS A 75 1.20 35.42 -6.10
CA LYS A 75 2.66 35.17 -6.25
C LYS A 75 2.99 34.14 -7.32
N VAL A 76 2.15 33.12 -7.45
CA VAL A 76 2.39 31.99 -8.35
C VAL A 76 1.58 32.19 -9.63
N TRP A 77 0.29 32.50 -9.48
CA TRP A 77 -0.64 32.65 -10.61
C TRP A 77 -0.46 33.94 -11.44
N THR A 78 0.16 34.98 -10.89
CA THR A 78 0.31 36.32 -11.50
C THR A 78 1.45 36.44 -12.50
N ASN A 79 2.48 35.59 -12.43
CA ASN A 79 3.75 35.76 -13.15
C ASN A 79 3.95 34.77 -14.32
N HIS A 80 3.18 34.89 -15.40
CA HIS A 80 3.36 34.15 -16.68
C HIS A 80 2.78 32.72 -16.79
N GLU A 81 2.54 31.97 -15.71
CA GLU A 81 1.92 30.62 -15.80
C GLU A 81 0.47 30.63 -16.34
N ARG A 82 -0.19 31.78 -16.22
CA ARG A 82 -1.59 32.01 -16.58
C ARG A 82 -1.90 31.69 -18.04
N LYS A 83 -0.97 31.87 -18.98
CA LYS A 83 -1.27 31.73 -20.41
C LYS A 83 -1.27 30.27 -20.88
N ALA A 84 -0.42 29.46 -20.28
CA ALA A 84 -0.02 28.20 -20.88
C ALA A 84 -0.62 26.97 -20.15
N ALA A 85 -0.92 27.09 -18.85
CA ALA A 85 -1.79 26.15 -18.13
C ALA A 85 -3.26 26.30 -18.55
N GLN A 86 -3.74 27.54 -18.75
CA GLN A 86 -5.07 27.80 -19.30
C GLN A 86 -5.21 27.25 -20.72
N GLU A 87 -4.24 27.47 -21.62
CA GLU A 87 -4.34 26.99 -23.01
C GLU A 87 -4.43 25.47 -23.12
N ARG A 88 -3.79 24.70 -22.22
CA ARG A 88 -3.86 23.23 -22.25
C ARG A 88 -5.08 22.68 -21.51
N ALA A 89 -5.39 23.22 -20.33
CA ALA A 89 -6.57 22.81 -19.56
C ALA A 89 -7.91 23.23 -20.22
N LEU A 90 -7.92 24.28 -21.05
CA LEU A 90 -9.07 24.67 -21.88
C LEU A 90 -9.15 23.91 -23.21
N LYS A 91 -8.03 23.43 -23.77
CA LYS A 91 -8.01 22.65 -25.02
C LYS A 91 -8.27 21.15 -24.80
N GLU A 92 -7.75 20.57 -23.72
CA GLU A 92 -7.94 19.16 -23.40
C GLU A 92 -9.08 19.00 -22.39
N LYS A 93 -10.26 18.62 -22.88
CA LYS A 93 -11.46 18.26 -22.09
C LYS A 93 -11.22 17.06 -21.15
N ARG A 94 -10.36 17.16 -20.14
CA ARG A 94 -10.12 16.09 -19.15
C ARG A 94 -9.89 16.65 -17.74
N GLU A 95 -10.24 15.84 -16.73
CA GLU A 95 -10.11 16.10 -15.28
C GLU A 95 -8.63 16.17 -14.82
N TYR A 96 -7.85 17.07 -15.40
CA TYR A 96 -6.41 17.19 -15.17
C TYR A 96 -6.06 17.99 -13.90
N ILE A 97 -6.77 19.12 -13.70
CA ILE A 97 -6.55 20.04 -12.59
C ILE A 97 -7.45 19.64 -11.41
N LEU A 98 -6.85 19.48 -10.24
CA LEU A 98 -7.51 19.08 -9.00
C LEU A 98 -7.36 20.19 -7.95
N PRO A 99 -8.36 21.07 -7.78
CA PRO A 99 -8.25 22.17 -6.84
C PRO A 99 -8.38 21.71 -5.38
N VAL A 100 -7.48 22.18 -4.53
CA VAL A 100 -7.53 22.07 -3.08
C VAL A 100 -7.51 23.48 -2.50
N LYS A 101 -8.58 23.91 -1.81
CA LYS A 101 -8.72 25.28 -1.32
C LYS A 101 -8.32 25.41 0.14
N PHE A 102 -7.46 26.39 0.45
CA PHE A 102 -7.17 26.85 1.81
C PHE A 102 -8.05 28.03 2.24
N ASP A 103 -8.59 28.76 1.27
CA ASP A 103 -9.50 29.88 1.46
C ASP A 103 -10.46 29.99 0.26
N ASP A 104 -11.34 30.99 0.29
CA ASP A 104 -12.33 31.20 -0.77
C ASP A 104 -11.77 32.00 -1.97
N THR A 105 -10.45 32.08 -2.12
CA THR A 105 -9.81 32.77 -3.25
C THR A 105 -10.24 32.16 -4.58
N GLU A 106 -10.60 33.04 -5.50
CA GLU A 106 -10.89 32.67 -6.89
C GLU A 106 -9.62 32.78 -7.74
N ILE A 107 -9.37 31.75 -8.54
CA ILE A 107 -8.24 31.71 -9.47
C ILE A 107 -8.74 32.11 -10.86
N PRO A 108 -8.26 33.22 -11.44
CA PRO A 108 -8.67 33.65 -12.77
C PRO A 108 -8.46 32.56 -13.82
N GLY A 109 -9.55 32.09 -14.45
CA GLY A 109 -9.52 31.05 -15.49
C GLY A 109 -9.68 29.62 -15.00
N LEU A 110 -9.87 29.41 -13.69
CA LEU A 110 -10.41 28.15 -13.15
C LEU A 110 -11.94 28.31 -13.00
N PRO A 111 -12.77 27.55 -13.76
CA PRO A 111 -14.21 27.64 -13.65
C PRO A 111 -14.72 27.36 -12.23
N LYS A 112 -15.69 28.15 -11.76
CA LYS A 112 -16.33 27.95 -10.44
C LYS A 112 -17.10 26.62 -10.34
N THR A 113 -17.37 25.99 -11.49
CA THR A 113 -18.08 24.71 -11.59
C THR A 113 -17.18 23.49 -11.35
N ILE A 114 -15.85 23.67 -11.25
CA ILE A 114 -14.94 22.56 -10.95
C ILE A 114 -15.05 22.20 -9.45
N ALA A 115 -15.31 20.92 -9.17
CA ALA A 115 -15.30 20.39 -7.82
C ALA A 115 -13.91 20.52 -7.17
N TYR A 116 -13.88 20.84 -5.89
CA TYR A 116 -12.64 21.06 -5.14
C TYR A 116 -12.66 20.31 -3.80
N LEU A 117 -11.48 20.09 -3.23
CA LEU A 117 -11.31 19.64 -1.84
C LEU A 117 -11.01 20.83 -0.94
N ASP A 118 -11.49 20.81 0.30
CA ASP A 118 -11.32 21.88 1.28
C ASP A 118 -10.26 21.52 2.31
N ALA A 119 -9.06 22.11 2.21
CA ALA A 119 -7.94 21.88 3.12
C ALA A 119 -8.17 22.44 4.53
N ARG A 120 -9.22 23.25 4.74
CA ARG A 120 -9.63 23.69 6.09
C ARG A 120 -10.28 22.56 6.88
N LYS A 121 -10.71 21.48 6.20
CA LYS A 121 -11.45 20.34 6.78
C LYS A 121 -10.72 19.00 6.65
N LEU A 122 -9.73 18.94 5.77
CA LEU A 122 -9.03 17.71 5.41
C LEU A 122 -7.59 17.81 5.88
N SER A 123 -7.06 16.71 6.41
CA SER A 123 -5.63 16.60 6.70
C SER A 123 -4.82 16.39 5.40
N PRO A 124 -3.50 16.60 5.41
CA PRO A 124 -2.64 16.24 4.28
C PRO A 124 -2.84 14.79 3.81
N LEU A 125 -3.07 13.88 4.75
CA LEU A 125 -3.31 12.47 4.48
C LEU A 125 -4.63 12.24 3.74
N ASP A 126 -5.70 12.92 4.13
CA ASP A 126 -7.00 12.79 3.47
C ASP A 126 -6.93 13.26 2.00
N ILE A 127 -6.13 14.30 1.72
CA ILE A 127 -5.88 14.75 0.35
C ILE A 127 -5.15 13.69 -0.46
N ALA A 128 -4.07 13.11 0.11
CA ALA A 128 -3.30 12.05 -0.55
C ALA A 128 -4.19 10.82 -0.86
N LYS A 129 -5.02 10.41 0.10
CA LYS A 129 -5.97 9.30 -0.06
C LYS A 129 -6.94 9.53 -1.20
N ARG A 130 -7.63 10.68 -1.20
CA ARG A 130 -8.60 11.03 -2.26
C ARG A 130 -7.94 11.10 -3.64
N PHE A 131 -6.68 11.54 -3.71
CA PHE A 131 -5.95 11.52 -4.96
C PHE A 131 -5.61 10.10 -5.42
N ALA A 132 -5.14 9.23 -4.52
CA ALA A 132 -4.85 7.83 -4.85
C ALA A 132 -6.10 7.10 -5.39
N GLU A 133 -7.25 7.32 -4.76
CA GLU A 133 -8.56 6.84 -5.24
C GLU A 133 -8.85 7.37 -6.66
N LYS A 134 -8.69 8.69 -6.90
CA LYS A 134 -8.88 9.28 -8.23
C LYS A 134 -7.89 8.75 -9.27
N TYR A 135 -6.66 8.43 -8.87
CA TYR A 135 -5.64 7.89 -9.75
C TYR A 135 -5.97 6.45 -10.21
N GLY A 136 -6.87 5.76 -9.51
CA GLY A 136 -7.22 4.37 -9.76
C GLY A 136 -6.37 3.39 -8.97
N ILE A 137 -5.72 3.83 -7.89
CA ILE A 137 -5.14 2.91 -6.92
C ILE A 137 -6.30 2.33 -6.12
N ALA A 138 -6.72 1.11 -6.48
CA ALA A 138 -7.62 0.34 -5.63
C ALA A 138 -6.91 0.10 -4.29
N GLU A 139 -7.53 0.51 -3.18
CA GLU A 139 -7.04 0.13 -1.85
C GLU A 139 -7.12 -1.41 -1.77
N VAL A 140 -6.01 -2.10 -2.02
CA VAL A 140 -5.83 -3.44 -1.44
C VAL A 140 -5.67 -3.19 0.05
N ASN A 141 -6.80 -3.14 0.76
CA ASN A 141 -6.81 -2.89 2.20
C ASN A 141 -6.45 -4.17 2.95
N ARG A 142 -5.23 -4.66 2.70
CA ARG A 142 -4.66 -5.84 3.34
C ARG A 142 -3.95 -5.42 4.62
N TRP A 143 -4.45 -5.89 5.76
CA TRP A 143 -3.72 -5.86 7.04
C TRP A 143 -2.82 -7.07 7.19
N TRP A 144 -3.26 -8.23 6.69
CA TRP A 144 -2.53 -9.48 6.82
C TRP A 144 -1.16 -9.40 6.13
N GLY A 145 -0.12 -9.92 6.75
CA GLY A 145 1.19 -10.09 6.13
C GLY A 145 2.33 -9.58 6.98
N ARG A 146 3.52 -9.62 6.39
CA ARG A 146 4.77 -9.17 7.00
C ARG A 146 4.99 -7.71 6.66
N TRP A 147 5.37 -6.93 7.65
CA TRP A 147 5.60 -5.51 7.58
C TRP A 147 6.97 -5.22 8.16
N GLU A 148 7.80 -4.52 7.40
CA GLU A 148 9.19 -4.24 7.77
C GLU A 148 9.36 -2.77 8.09
N ARG A 149 9.99 -2.48 9.22
CA ARG A 149 10.30 -1.12 9.63
C ARG A 149 11.30 -0.50 8.66
N GLU A 150 10.98 0.69 8.19
CA GLU A 150 11.93 1.50 7.44
C GLU A 150 13.06 1.97 8.38
N SER A 151 14.30 1.65 8.00
CA SER A 151 15.50 1.99 8.76
C SER A 151 16.66 2.30 7.83
N TYR A 152 17.57 3.16 8.31
CA TYR A 152 18.81 3.53 7.63
C TYR A 152 20.03 2.75 8.15
N SER A 153 19.83 1.84 9.11
CA SER A 153 20.90 1.06 9.75
C SER A 153 20.44 -0.37 9.98
N ASP A 154 21.27 -1.34 9.60
CA ASP A 154 21.02 -2.76 9.83
C ASP A 154 21.00 -3.12 11.33
N ALA A 155 21.57 -2.26 12.19
CA ALA A 155 21.52 -2.43 13.63
C ALA A 155 20.17 -1.98 14.24
N VAL A 156 19.27 -1.39 13.45
CA VAL A 156 17.95 -0.94 13.88
C VAL A 156 16.91 -1.50 12.92
N TYR A 157 16.09 -2.44 13.36
CA TYR A 157 15.07 -3.03 12.50
C TYR A 157 13.83 -3.40 13.32
N GLY A 158 12.75 -3.70 12.61
CA GLY A 158 11.51 -4.11 13.22
C GLY A 158 10.66 -4.93 12.28
N HIS A 159 10.12 -6.03 12.80
CA HIS A 159 9.27 -6.95 12.06
C HIS A 159 7.89 -6.97 12.70
N LEU A 160 6.88 -6.63 11.93
CA LEU A 160 5.48 -6.81 12.30
C LEU A 160 4.88 -7.88 11.41
N PHE A 161 4.32 -8.93 11.99
CA PHE A 161 3.60 -9.97 11.27
C PHE A 161 2.16 -10.03 11.75
N ILE A 162 1.25 -9.53 10.92
CA ILE A 162 -0.20 -9.64 11.14
C ILE A 162 -0.63 -10.96 10.53
N HIS A 163 -0.90 -11.96 11.37
CA HIS A 163 -1.05 -13.35 10.92
C HIS A 163 -2.48 -13.87 10.96
N LYS A 164 -3.40 -13.14 11.60
CA LYS A 164 -4.83 -13.45 11.63
C LYS A 164 -5.64 -12.16 11.71
N VAL A 165 -6.50 -11.92 10.72
CA VAL A 165 -7.41 -10.77 10.70
C VAL A 165 -8.83 -11.26 10.98
N THR A 166 -9.57 -10.49 11.77
CA THR A 166 -10.97 -10.73 12.13
C THR A 166 -11.82 -9.51 11.80
N GLU A 167 -13.13 -9.58 12.04
CA GLU A 167 -14.02 -8.44 11.84
C GLU A 167 -13.73 -7.27 12.81
N ASN A 168 -13.21 -7.58 14.00
CA ASN A 168 -13.00 -6.61 15.08
C ASN A 168 -11.54 -6.16 15.23
N GLY A 169 -10.60 -6.74 14.48
CA GLY A 169 -9.18 -6.42 14.63
C GLY A 169 -8.28 -7.48 14.03
N PHE A 170 -7.08 -7.61 14.59
CA PHE A 170 -6.11 -8.60 14.13
C PHE A 170 -5.14 -9.06 15.22
N PHE A 171 -4.64 -10.28 15.06
CA PHE A 171 -3.55 -10.82 15.85
C PHE A 171 -2.21 -10.59 15.15
N PHE A 172 -1.21 -10.18 15.93
CA PHE A 172 0.10 -9.82 15.42
C PHE A 172 1.24 -10.31 16.31
N ASN A 173 2.40 -10.46 15.68
CA ASN A 173 3.71 -10.52 16.32
C ASN A 173 4.48 -9.25 15.95
N LEU A 174 5.07 -8.56 16.90
CA LEU A 174 5.89 -7.37 16.68
C LEU A 174 7.21 -7.53 17.40
N SER A 175 8.31 -7.45 16.66
CA SER A 175 9.65 -7.42 17.22
C SER A 175 10.41 -6.20 16.71
N VAL A 176 11.25 -5.63 17.57
CA VAL A 176 12.13 -4.50 17.24
C VAL A 176 13.48 -4.72 17.88
N VAL A 177 14.52 -4.30 17.17
CA VAL A 177 15.91 -4.40 17.62
C VAL A 177 16.59 -3.06 17.43
N HIS A 178 17.38 -2.67 18.42
CA HIS A 178 18.32 -1.57 18.33
C HIS A 178 19.65 -1.98 19.01
N GLY A 179 20.60 -2.49 18.23
CA GLY A 179 21.83 -3.07 18.75
C GLY A 179 21.53 -4.27 19.65
N ALA A 180 21.92 -4.22 20.93
CA ALA A 180 21.68 -5.28 21.90
C ALA A 180 20.30 -5.20 22.59
N HIS A 181 19.51 -4.16 22.31
CA HIS A 181 18.19 -3.97 22.91
C HIS A 181 17.10 -4.53 22.00
N ILE A 182 16.16 -5.25 22.59
CA ILE A 182 15.09 -5.96 21.88
C ILE A 182 13.75 -5.62 22.53
N GLY A 183 12.70 -5.54 21.73
CA GLY A 183 11.32 -5.53 22.19
C GLY A 183 10.49 -6.54 21.43
N GLU A 184 9.61 -7.25 22.13
CA GLU A 184 8.77 -8.31 21.54
C GLU A 184 7.36 -8.31 22.13
N LEU A 185 6.38 -8.38 21.23
CA LEU A 185 4.97 -8.66 21.50
C LEU A 185 4.57 -9.84 20.62
N THR A 186 4.14 -10.95 21.22
CA THR A 186 3.85 -12.18 20.48
C THR A 186 2.39 -12.57 20.66
N ASN A 187 1.70 -12.78 19.54
CA ASN A 187 0.31 -13.20 19.44
C ASN A 187 -0.64 -12.27 20.23
N GLU A 188 -0.38 -10.97 20.14
CA GLU A 188 -1.20 -9.94 20.75
C GLU A 188 -2.32 -9.50 19.80
N PHE A 189 -3.36 -8.85 20.34
CA PHE A 189 -4.54 -8.44 19.57
C PHE A 189 -4.67 -6.91 19.53
N ALA A 190 -4.81 -6.35 18.32
CA ALA A 190 -5.17 -4.95 18.12
C ALA A 190 -6.63 -4.87 17.63
N GLU A 191 -7.42 -4.02 18.28
CA GLU A 191 -8.83 -3.79 17.96
C GLU A 191 -8.99 -2.66 16.95
N TYR A 192 -9.87 -2.83 15.96
CA TYR A 192 -10.17 -1.76 15.01
C TYR A 192 -10.90 -0.60 15.68
N ILE A 193 -10.42 0.62 15.40
CA ILE A 193 -11.14 1.86 15.69
C ILE A 193 -11.94 2.27 14.45
N ASP A 194 -11.33 2.15 13.28
CA ASP A 194 -11.94 2.39 11.97
C ASP A 194 -11.18 1.63 10.87
N LYS A 195 -11.57 1.81 9.60
CA LYS A 195 -10.97 1.08 8.46
C LYS A 195 -9.46 1.26 8.30
N GLY A 196 -8.90 2.37 8.79
CA GLY A 196 -7.49 2.73 8.68
C GLY A 196 -6.78 2.77 10.02
N ARG A 197 -7.43 2.40 11.13
CA ARG A 197 -6.83 2.49 12.46
C ARG A 197 -7.19 1.32 13.35
N ALA A 198 -6.18 0.76 14.01
CA ALA A 198 -6.34 -0.21 15.08
C ALA A 198 -5.53 0.19 16.31
N ILE A 199 -5.89 -0.31 17.48
CA ILE A 199 -5.17 -0.04 18.72
C ILE A 199 -4.95 -1.31 19.53
N PHE A 200 -3.71 -1.51 19.95
CA PHE A 200 -3.33 -2.48 20.96
C PHE A 200 -3.26 -1.80 22.33
N ARG A 201 -3.72 -2.47 23.38
CA ARG A 201 -3.56 -2.02 24.78
C ARG A 201 -3.23 -3.21 25.67
N LYS A 202 -2.19 -3.07 26.50
CA LYS A 202 -1.81 -4.06 27.51
C LYS A 202 -1.17 -3.38 28.71
N LYS A 203 -1.86 -3.45 29.85
CA LYS A 203 -1.52 -2.67 31.06
C LYS A 203 -1.44 -1.17 30.72
N SER A 204 -0.30 -0.52 30.97
CA SER A 204 -0.02 0.87 30.65
C SER A 204 0.38 1.11 29.18
N CYS A 205 0.83 0.07 28.45
CA CYS A 205 1.30 0.20 27.08
C CYS A 205 0.13 0.23 26.09
N SER A 206 0.20 1.13 25.12
CA SER A 206 -0.67 1.12 23.95
C SER A 206 0.11 1.38 22.68
N ILE A 207 -0.35 0.80 21.57
CA ILE A 207 0.20 1.04 20.23
C ILE A 207 -0.95 1.36 19.29
N ASP A 208 -0.93 2.55 18.70
CA ASP A 208 -1.79 2.97 17.60
C ASP A 208 -1.19 2.50 16.27
N PHE A 209 -1.98 1.76 15.49
CA PHE A 209 -1.66 1.31 14.14
C PHE A 209 -2.46 2.16 13.16
N ILE A 210 -1.78 3.00 12.39
CA ILE A 210 -2.41 3.89 11.40
C ILE A 210 -2.01 3.42 10.01
N LYS A 211 -2.98 2.93 9.24
CA LYS A 211 -2.79 2.31 7.92
C LYS A 211 -3.15 3.25 6.79
N ILE A 212 -2.24 3.32 5.82
CA ILE A 212 -2.38 4.11 4.61
C ILE A 212 -1.79 3.29 3.46
N GLY A 213 -2.66 2.78 2.59
CA GLY A 213 -2.20 1.90 1.51
C GLY A 213 -1.47 0.67 2.05
N ASP A 214 -0.22 0.50 1.63
CA ASP A 214 0.70 -0.58 2.02
C ASP A 214 1.69 -0.17 3.13
N VAL A 215 1.37 0.90 3.87
CA VAL A 215 2.19 1.40 4.97
C VAL A 215 1.40 1.47 6.28
N LEU A 216 2.07 1.08 7.37
CA LEU A 216 1.61 1.20 8.75
C LEU A 216 2.52 2.13 9.53
N ARG A 217 1.94 3.17 10.15
CA ARG A 217 2.61 3.96 11.17
C ARG A 217 2.22 3.42 12.54
N LEU A 218 3.21 3.00 13.32
CA LEU A 218 3.04 2.60 14.71
C LEU A 218 3.40 3.76 15.63
N GLN A 219 2.52 4.07 16.57
CA GLN A 219 2.73 5.05 17.63
C GLN A 219 2.50 4.41 18.99
N GLU A 220 3.58 4.16 19.72
CA GLU A 220 3.55 3.56 21.05
C GLU A 220 3.38 4.64 22.14
N SER A 221 2.81 4.25 23.27
CA SER A 221 2.73 5.07 24.47
C SER A 221 2.92 4.19 25.69
N ASN A 222 3.86 4.58 26.58
CA ASN A 222 4.17 3.88 27.84
C ASN A 222 4.53 2.39 27.67
N CYS A 223 5.30 2.04 26.63
CA CYS A 223 5.67 0.65 26.32
C CYS A 223 7.07 0.22 26.81
N ASN A 224 7.70 1.02 27.68
CA ASN A 224 9.07 0.77 28.17
C ASN A 224 9.27 -0.59 28.86
N ASP A 225 8.22 -1.23 29.37
CA ASP A 225 8.29 -2.56 29.99
C ASP A 225 8.35 -3.71 28.95
N TYR A 226 8.09 -3.40 27.67
CA TYR A 226 7.96 -4.38 26.59
C TYR A 226 9.11 -4.30 25.57
N HIS A 227 10.04 -3.36 25.74
CA HIS A 227 11.22 -3.24 24.91
C HIS A 227 12.42 -2.66 25.67
N GLY A 228 13.62 -3.03 25.27
CA GLY A 228 14.86 -2.46 25.79
C GLY A 228 15.04 -0.99 25.42
N LEU A 229 16.04 -0.35 26.02
CA LEU A 229 16.37 1.05 25.78
C LEU A 229 16.55 1.32 24.27
N ARG A 230 15.86 2.33 23.74
CA ARG A 230 15.88 2.74 22.32
C ARG A 230 15.34 1.73 21.30
N ALA A 231 14.91 0.54 21.71
CA ALA A 231 14.23 -0.43 20.84
C ALA A 231 12.73 -0.13 20.75
N TYR A 232 12.37 1.11 20.41
CA TYR A 232 10.98 1.57 20.35
C TYR A 232 10.18 0.84 19.27
N PHE A 233 8.91 0.52 19.54
CA PHE A 233 7.98 0.01 18.52
C PHE A 233 7.60 1.06 17.47
N ASN A 234 7.69 2.34 17.85
CA ASN A 234 7.45 3.50 17.00
C ASN A 234 8.16 3.37 15.64
N GLY A 235 7.44 3.60 14.55
CA GLY A 235 8.05 3.58 13.23
C GLY A 235 7.06 3.54 12.07
N ILE A 236 7.62 3.62 10.87
CA ILE A 236 6.91 3.39 9.62
C ILE A 236 7.27 1.99 9.15
N TYR A 237 6.27 1.14 8.94
CA TYR A 237 6.41 -0.23 8.50
C TYR A 237 5.79 -0.38 7.12
N LYS A 238 6.53 -0.97 6.18
CA LYS A 238 6.06 -1.20 4.80
C LYS A 238 5.70 -2.66 4.63
N LEU A 239 4.52 -2.92 4.05
CA LEU A 239 4.08 -4.27 3.71
C LEU A 239 5.07 -4.90 2.74
N GLN A 240 5.54 -6.10 3.08
CA GLN A 240 6.29 -6.96 2.18
C GLN A 240 5.31 -7.59 1.21
N LYS A 241 5.16 -6.95 0.04
CA LYS A 241 4.28 -7.43 -1.03
C LYS A 241 4.71 -8.83 -1.45
N ASP A 242 3.77 -9.75 -1.41
CA ASP A 242 3.93 -11.10 -1.90
C ASP A 242 3.17 -11.29 -3.22
N PHE A 243 3.34 -12.47 -3.82
CA PHE A 243 2.62 -12.86 -5.03
C PHE A 243 1.11 -12.67 -4.90
N PHE A 244 0.54 -12.97 -3.73
CA PHE A 244 -0.90 -12.84 -3.52
C PHE A 244 -1.39 -11.40 -3.50
N PHE A 245 -0.50 -10.40 -3.36
CA PHE A 245 -0.88 -8.98 -3.29
C PHE A 245 -1.54 -8.46 -4.57
N ILE A 246 -1.29 -9.12 -5.72
CA ILE A 246 -1.82 -8.67 -7.02
C ILE A 246 -3.29 -9.05 -7.24
N PHE A 247 -3.86 -9.91 -6.39
CA PHE A 247 -5.23 -10.40 -6.52
C PHE A 247 -6.13 -9.71 -5.48
N ASP A 248 -7.06 -8.88 -5.97
CA ASP A 248 -8.03 -8.17 -5.13
C ASP A 248 -8.97 -9.10 -4.36
N TYR A 249 -9.24 -10.29 -4.92
CA TYR A 249 -10.04 -11.34 -4.29
C TYR A 249 -9.26 -12.21 -3.26
N VAL A 250 -7.93 -12.09 -3.19
CA VAL A 250 -7.12 -12.73 -2.12
C VAL A 250 -7.06 -11.79 -0.91
N THR A 251 -8.16 -11.80 -0.18
CA THR A 251 -8.42 -10.93 0.98
C THR A 251 -7.68 -11.37 2.24
N ASP A 252 -7.66 -10.51 3.27
CA ASP A 252 -7.16 -10.83 4.61
C ASP A 252 -7.76 -12.12 5.19
N ARG A 253 -9.04 -12.38 4.90
CA ARG A 253 -9.74 -13.61 5.31
C ARG A 253 -9.12 -14.84 4.66
N VAL A 254 -8.89 -14.80 3.34
CA VAL A 254 -8.29 -15.89 2.57
C VAL A 254 -6.88 -16.19 3.09
N LEU A 255 -6.06 -15.15 3.27
CA LEU A 255 -4.69 -15.31 3.77
C LEU A 255 -4.65 -15.83 5.22
N THR A 256 -5.58 -15.37 6.06
CA THR A 256 -5.77 -15.91 7.41
C THR A 256 -6.11 -17.40 7.37
N GLN A 257 -7.06 -17.82 6.52
CA GLN A 257 -7.43 -19.23 6.38
C GLN A 257 -6.26 -20.09 5.86
N LEU A 258 -5.52 -19.60 4.86
CA LEU A 258 -4.31 -20.25 4.35
C LEU A 258 -3.27 -20.44 5.45
N TYR A 259 -2.93 -19.37 6.16
CA TYR A 259 -1.91 -19.41 7.20
C TYR A 259 -2.31 -20.33 8.36
N LEU A 260 -3.58 -20.31 8.78
CA LEU A 260 -4.07 -21.22 9.83
C LEU A 260 -4.04 -22.69 9.40
N LYS A 261 -4.22 -23.00 8.11
CA LYS A 261 -4.16 -24.37 7.59
C LYS A 261 -2.74 -24.87 7.34
N LEU A 262 -1.87 -24.01 6.86
CA LEU A 262 -0.52 -24.39 6.44
C LEU A 262 0.53 -24.18 7.55
N GLY A 263 0.32 -23.22 8.45
CA GLY A 263 1.27 -22.86 9.50
C GLY A 263 2.66 -22.61 8.93
N ARG A 264 3.66 -23.36 9.42
CA ARG A 264 5.06 -23.27 8.95
C ARG A 264 5.23 -23.61 7.46
N LYS A 265 4.31 -24.40 6.88
CA LYS A 265 4.34 -24.79 5.46
C LYS A 265 3.90 -23.65 4.53
N PHE A 266 3.31 -22.57 5.06
CA PHE A 266 2.80 -21.44 4.26
C PHE A 266 3.88 -20.79 3.39
N GLU A 267 5.11 -20.61 3.90
CA GLU A 267 6.18 -19.99 3.12
C GLU A 267 6.64 -20.89 1.96
N ASN A 268 6.61 -22.22 2.14
CA ASN A 268 6.90 -23.15 1.05
C ASN A 268 5.77 -23.15 0.01
N TYR A 269 4.52 -23.16 0.46
CA TYR A 269 3.36 -23.03 -0.42
C TYR A 269 3.44 -21.77 -1.30
N LYS A 270 3.75 -20.62 -0.70
CA LYS A 270 3.86 -19.34 -1.39
C LYS A 270 4.93 -19.34 -2.48
N LYS A 271 6.05 -20.06 -2.29
CA LYS A 271 7.12 -20.18 -3.30
C LYS A 271 6.65 -20.86 -4.59
N CYS A 272 5.60 -21.67 -4.53
CA CYS A 272 5.05 -22.33 -5.71
C CYS A 272 4.33 -21.39 -6.68
N PHE A 273 4.15 -20.12 -6.32
CA PHE A 273 3.44 -19.14 -7.12
C PHE A 273 4.39 -18.05 -7.58
N SER A 274 5.27 -18.39 -8.53
CA SER A 274 6.15 -17.41 -9.19
C SER A 274 5.69 -17.07 -10.60
N ASP A 275 5.07 -18.04 -11.27
CA ASP A 275 4.27 -17.87 -12.48
C ASP A 275 2.89 -18.49 -12.22
N TYR A 276 1.88 -18.05 -12.97
CA TYR A 276 0.52 -18.52 -12.74
C TYR A 276 -0.39 -18.54 -13.95
N ARG A 277 -1.38 -19.42 -13.86
CA ARG A 277 -2.57 -19.42 -14.71
C ARG A 277 -3.80 -19.36 -13.83
N GLU A 278 -4.75 -18.50 -14.21
CA GLU A 278 -6.04 -18.37 -13.53
C GLU A 278 -7.16 -19.01 -14.35
N GLU A 279 -8.08 -19.69 -13.67
CA GLU A 279 -9.32 -20.24 -14.21
C GLU A 279 -10.48 -19.83 -13.30
N LYS A 280 -11.62 -19.46 -13.89
CA LYS A 280 -12.85 -19.10 -13.17
C LYS A 280 -13.94 -20.11 -13.49
N ASP A 281 -14.56 -20.65 -12.44
CA ASP A 281 -15.67 -21.59 -12.52
C ASP A 281 -16.83 -21.07 -11.65
N GLY A 282 -17.74 -20.30 -12.26
CA GLY A 282 -18.80 -19.60 -11.54
C GLY A 282 -18.24 -18.61 -10.51
N LYS A 283 -18.47 -18.88 -9.21
CA LYS A 283 -17.94 -18.07 -8.09
C LYS A 283 -16.58 -18.57 -7.56
N LYS A 284 -16.09 -19.69 -8.09
CA LYS A 284 -14.83 -20.31 -7.71
C LYS A 284 -13.71 -19.73 -8.57
N VAL A 285 -12.60 -19.35 -7.94
CA VAL A 285 -11.38 -18.93 -8.61
C VAL A 285 -10.29 -19.95 -8.33
N ILE A 286 -9.60 -20.38 -9.38
CA ILE A 286 -8.54 -21.38 -9.32
C ILE A 286 -7.26 -20.76 -9.88
N ILE A 287 -6.21 -20.73 -9.06
CA ILE A 287 -4.89 -20.27 -9.44
C ILE A 287 -3.95 -21.48 -9.44
N TYR A 288 -3.42 -21.79 -10.61
CA TYR A 288 -2.33 -22.74 -10.77
C TYR A 288 -1.02 -21.96 -10.67
N GLY A 289 -0.15 -22.36 -9.75
CA GLY A 289 1.18 -21.79 -9.58
C GLY A 289 2.25 -22.75 -10.09
N GLU A 290 3.30 -22.20 -10.69
CA GLU A 290 4.50 -22.96 -11.00
C GLU A 290 5.78 -22.11 -10.87
N VAL A 291 6.91 -22.81 -10.82
CA VAL A 291 8.24 -22.21 -10.92
C VAL A 291 8.83 -22.56 -12.29
N PRO A 292 9.08 -21.56 -13.17
CA PRO A 292 9.62 -21.81 -14.51
C PRO A 292 10.90 -22.66 -14.45
N GLY A 293 10.91 -23.74 -15.23
CA GLY A 293 12.04 -24.69 -15.29
C GLY A 293 12.04 -25.77 -14.19
N MET A 294 11.11 -25.75 -13.23
CA MET A 294 10.97 -26.76 -12.17
C MET A 294 9.66 -27.54 -12.32
N ARG A 295 9.57 -28.40 -13.33
CA ARG A 295 8.32 -29.16 -13.57
C ARG A 295 8.08 -30.18 -12.45
N GLY A 296 6.95 -30.03 -11.74
CA GLY A 296 6.54 -30.96 -10.69
C GLY A 296 7.22 -30.77 -9.33
N ILE A 297 8.08 -29.74 -9.21
CA ILE A 297 8.72 -29.32 -7.95
C ILE A 297 8.38 -27.84 -7.79
N TYR A 298 7.85 -27.43 -6.64
CA TYR A 298 7.25 -26.09 -6.44
C TYR A 298 6.10 -25.77 -7.40
N ALA A 299 5.30 -26.78 -7.74
CA ALA A 299 3.97 -26.58 -8.32
C ALA A 299 2.96 -26.27 -7.20
N GLY A 300 1.99 -25.40 -7.47
CA GLY A 300 0.96 -24.96 -6.53
C GLY A 300 -0.43 -24.92 -7.15
N LEU A 301 -1.44 -25.03 -6.31
CA LEU A 301 -2.84 -24.85 -6.63
C LEU A 301 -3.50 -24.10 -5.47
N LEU A 302 -4.20 -23.02 -5.77
CA LEU A 302 -5.05 -22.28 -4.85
C LEU A 302 -6.47 -22.26 -5.40
N ILE A 303 -7.43 -22.69 -4.61
CA ILE A 303 -8.85 -22.67 -4.92
C ILE A 303 -9.53 -21.81 -3.88
N ILE A 304 -10.23 -20.78 -4.34
CA ILE A 304 -11.00 -19.87 -3.50
C ILE A 304 -12.46 -19.98 -3.92
N ASP A 305 -13.32 -20.33 -2.96
CA ASP A 305 -14.77 -20.18 -3.11
C ASP A 305 -15.31 -19.16 -2.09
N VAL A 306 -16.64 -19.04 -2.01
CA VAL A 306 -17.32 -18.03 -1.17
C VAL A 306 -16.88 -18.11 0.28
N ASP A 307 -16.66 -19.30 0.84
CA ASP A 307 -16.42 -19.50 2.28
C ASP A 307 -15.13 -20.25 2.58
N ASN A 308 -14.56 -20.91 1.58
CA ASN A 308 -13.50 -21.88 1.74
C ASN A 308 -12.29 -21.59 0.87
N VAL A 309 -11.16 -22.04 1.40
CA VAL A 309 -9.91 -22.06 0.68
C VAL A 309 -9.40 -23.49 0.67
N ARG A 310 -9.05 -23.96 -0.51
CA ARG A 310 -8.46 -25.27 -0.74
C ARG A 310 -7.23 -25.11 -1.60
N GLY A 311 -6.38 -26.11 -1.61
CA GLY A 311 -5.19 -26.05 -2.43
C GLY A 311 -4.33 -27.28 -2.31
N ALA A 312 -3.30 -27.29 -3.14
CA ALA A 312 -2.27 -28.29 -3.11
C ALA A 312 -0.94 -27.68 -3.50
N TYR A 313 0.16 -28.30 -3.11
CA TYR A 313 1.50 -27.89 -3.52
C TYR A 313 2.49 -29.04 -3.42
N THR A 314 3.58 -28.92 -4.15
CA THR A 314 4.76 -29.78 -3.99
C THR A 314 5.82 -29.07 -3.18
N ASP A 315 6.45 -29.79 -2.24
CA ASP A 315 7.64 -29.31 -1.56
C ASP A 315 8.91 -29.51 -2.39
N ALA A 316 10.08 -29.23 -1.79
CA ALA A 316 11.37 -29.35 -2.45
C ALA A 316 11.72 -30.81 -2.85
N ASP A 317 11.10 -31.78 -2.19
CA ASP A 317 11.31 -33.21 -2.43
C ASP A 317 10.30 -33.76 -3.47
N GLY A 318 9.42 -32.90 -3.99
CA GLY A 318 8.38 -33.28 -4.95
C GLY A 318 7.19 -34.00 -4.30
N ILE A 319 7.07 -33.98 -2.97
CA ILE A 319 5.93 -34.59 -2.27
C ILE A 319 4.74 -33.64 -2.38
N ALA A 320 3.59 -34.15 -2.83
CA ALA A 320 2.39 -33.37 -3.01
C ALA A 320 1.51 -33.37 -1.77
N HIS A 321 1.29 -32.18 -1.23
CA HIS A 321 0.44 -31.92 -0.07
C HIS A 321 -0.84 -31.22 -0.51
N TRP A 322 -1.98 -31.55 0.10
CA TRP A 322 -3.23 -30.82 -0.10
C TRP A 322 -3.85 -30.36 1.21
N PHE A 323 -4.62 -29.27 1.16
CA PHE A 323 -5.32 -28.72 2.31
C PHE A 323 -6.69 -28.18 1.90
N ALA A 324 -7.60 -28.10 2.88
CA ALA A 324 -8.92 -27.51 2.71
C ALA A 324 -9.45 -26.98 4.04
N THR A 325 -10.16 -25.85 4.01
CA THR A 325 -10.82 -25.28 5.20
C THR A 325 -11.93 -26.18 5.71
N ASP A 326 -12.73 -26.75 4.81
CA ASP A 326 -13.87 -27.66 5.05
C ASP A 326 -13.47 -29.15 5.11
N ASN A 327 -12.19 -29.47 4.94
CA ASN A 327 -11.65 -30.83 4.85
C ASN A 327 -12.13 -31.67 3.65
N ILE A 328 -12.72 -31.05 2.63
CA ILE A 328 -13.15 -31.73 1.40
C ILE A 328 -12.05 -31.60 0.34
N CYS A 329 -11.66 -32.72 -0.27
CA CYS A 329 -10.73 -32.71 -1.39
C CYS A 329 -11.49 -32.36 -2.68
N ASP A 330 -11.10 -31.27 -3.32
CA ASP A 330 -11.71 -30.79 -4.56
C ASP A 330 -11.22 -31.63 -5.75
N GLU A 331 -12.10 -31.92 -6.71
CA GLU A 331 -11.73 -32.67 -7.93
C GLU A 331 -10.56 -32.01 -8.68
N LYS A 332 -10.48 -30.67 -8.65
CA LYS A 332 -9.36 -29.91 -9.26
C LYS A 332 -8.01 -30.22 -8.62
N ILE A 333 -7.97 -30.58 -7.33
CA ILE A 333 -6.74 -31.03 -6.67
C ILE A 333 -6.29 -32.38 -7.23
N VAL A 334 -7.24 -33.29 -7.48
CA VAL A 334 -6.97 -34.62 -8.06
C VAL A 334 -6.52 -34.49 -9.51
N GLU A 335 -7.21 -33.68 -10.32
CA GLU A 335 -6.81 -33.36 -11.70
C GLU A 335 -5.38 -32.79 -11.75
N TRP A 336 -5.09 -31.82 -10.87
CA TRP A 336 -3.77 -31.21 -10.76
C TRP A 336 -2.70 -32.25 -10.41
N ALA A 337 -2.92 -33.10 -9.41
CA ALA A 337 -1.96 -34.12 -9.02
C ALA A 337 -1.70 -35.12 -10.16
N ASN A 338 -2.75 -35.54 -10.88
CA ASN A 338 -2.65 -36.43 -12.02
C ASN A 338 -1.84 -35.81 -13.17
N ALA A 339 -2.00 -34.51 -13.44
CA ALA A 339 -1.25 -33.80 -14.47
C ALA A 339 0.27 -33.83 -14.23
N TYR A 340 0.68 -33.90 -12.96
CA TYR A 340 2.07 -34.00 -12.53
C TYR A 340 2.52 -35.42 -12.16
N LYS A 341 1.62 -36.42 -12.23
CA LYS A 341 1.87 -37.81 -11.79
C LYS A 341 2.30 -37.91 -10.32
N LEU A 342 1.70 -37.11 -9.46
CA LEU A 342 2.03 -37.00 -8.03
C LEU A 342 1.11 -37.86 -7.16
N LYS A 343 1.60 -38.31 -6.01
CA LYS A 343 0.81 -38.95 -4.95
C LYS A 343 0.43 -37.92 -3.88
N LEU A 344 -0.86 -37.77 -3.59
CA LEU A 344 -1.38 -36.76 -2.66
C LEU A 344 -1.31 -37.22 -1.19
N GLU A 345 -0.82 -36.33 -0.33
CA GLU A 345 -0.85 -36.44 1.13
C GLU A 345 -1.62 -35.27 1.75
N LYS A 346 -2.39 -35.52 2.81
CA LYS A 346 -3.14 -34.46 3.51
C LYS A 346 -2.20 -33.68 4.43
N THR A 347 -2.22 -32.35 4.32
CA THR A 347 -1.30 -31.43 5.01
C THR A 347 -1.45 -31.40 6.51
#